data_AF-A0A3N8HCD7-F1
#
_entry.id   AF-A0A3N8HCD7-F1
#
_cell.length_a   1.000
_cell.length_b   1.000
_cell.length_c   1.000
_cell.angle_alpha   90.00
_cell.angle_beta   90.00
_cell.angle_gamma   90.00
#
_symmetry.space_group_name_H-M   'P 1'
#
loop_
_entity.id
_entity.type
_entity.pdbx_description
1 polymer ?
#
loop_
_entity_poly.entity_id
_entity_poly.type
_entity_poly.pdbx_seq_one_letter_code
_entity_poly.pdbx_strand_id
1 'polypeptide(L)'
;MNIKHVFDFNKALDHGPYTWPGGYPCYFITSDCETLSFEAAKENAGLVRDAIIANDKHGGWKVIAMDINWEDANMVCVHSGKSIESAYGEH
;
A
#
# COMPACT_ATOMS: atom_id res chain seq x y z
N MET A 1 -4.58 2.94 -8.07
CA MET A 1 -5.93 3.19 -7.50
C MET A 1 -5.84 4.30 -6.45
N ASN A 2 -6.69 5.32 -6.55
CA ASN A 2 -6.74 6.41 -5.56
C ASN A 2 -7.59 6.00 -4.34
N ILE A 3 -7.15 6.32 -3.13
CA ILE A 3 -7.82 6.00 -1.87
C ILE A 3 -8.17 7.31 -1.17
N LYS A 4 -9.46 7.66 -1.15
CA LYS A 4 -9.96 8.89 -0.49
C LYS A 4 -10.73 8.58 0.78
N HIS A 5 -11.45 7.47 0.79
CA HIS A 5 -12.29 7.05 1.91
C HIS A 5 -11.93 5.63 2.33
N VAL A 6 -12.32 5.26 3.55
CA VAL A 6 -12.11 3.91 4.10
C VAL A 6 -12.70 2.81 3.19
N PHE A 7 -13.81 3.11 2.51
CA PHE A 7 -14.40 2.22 1.53
C PHE A 7 -13.42 1.85 0.40
N ASP A 8 -12.65 2.83 -0.10
CA ASP A 8 -11.66 2.59 -1.16
C ASP A 8 -10.53 1.69 -0.65
N PHE A 9 -10.06 1.92 0.58
CA PHE A 9 -9.03 1.11 1.21
C PHE A 9 -9.50 -0.33 1.45
N ASN A 10 -10.72 -0.53 1.95
CA ASN A 10 -11.27 -1.88 2.13
C ASN A 10 -11.41 -2.60 0.78
N LYS A 11 -11.88 -1.90 -0.27
CA LYS A 11 -11.95 -2.47 -1.62
C LYS A 11 -10.57 -2.86 -2.15
N ALA A 12 -9.55 -2.05 -1.88
CA ALA A 12 -8.17 -2.38 -2.24
C ALA A 12 -7.67 -3.65 -1.50
N LEU A 13 -7.99 -3.80 -0.22
CA LEU A 13 -7.69 -5.02 0.54
C LEU A 13 -8.43 -6.25 -0.01
N ASP A 14 -9.68 -6.08 -0.45
CA ASP A 14 -10.48 -7.18 -1.00
C ASP A 14 -9.95 -7.66 -2.36
N HIS A 15 -9.36 -6.76 -3.16
CA HIS A 15 -8.69 -7.15 -4.43
C HIS A 15 -7.44 -8.00 -4.21
N GLY A 16 -6.83 -7.92 -3.02
CA GLY A 16 -5.64 -8.67 -2.67
C GLY A 16 -4.32 -8.02 -3.09
N PRO A 17 -3.19 -8.68 -2.80
CA PRO A 17 -1.84 -8.14 -3.03
C PRO A 17 -1.41 -8.13 -4.50
N TYR A 18 -2.19 -8.73 -5.41
CA TYR A 18 -1.85 -8.87 -6.82
C TYR A 18 -2.96 -8.32 -7.70
N THR A 19 -2.59 -7.71 -8.83
CA THR A 19 -3.55 -7.17 -9.78
C THR A 19 -4.27 -8.22 -10.62
N TRP A 20 -5.45 -7.85 -11.11
CA TRP A 20 -6.18 -8.61 -12.13
C TRP A 20 -6.56 -7.69 -13.30
N PRO A 21 -6.31 -8.09 -14.57
CA PRO A 21 -5.53 -9.26 -15.02
C PRO A 21 -4.01 -9.03 -14.92
N GLY A 22 -3.23 -10.10 -14.69
CA GLY A 22 -1.77 -10.06 -14.78
C GLY A 22 -1.01 -10.52 -13.53
N GLY A 23 -1.62 -10.45 -12.35
CA GLY A 23 -1.02 -10.97 -11.11
C GLY A 23 0.16 -10.14 -10.60
N TYR A 24 0.29 -8.87 -10.99
CA TYR A 24 1.43 -8.04 -10.62
C TYR A 24 1.37 -7.58 -9.16
N PRO A 25 2.51 -7.52 -8.44
CA PRO A 25 2.56 -7.15 -7.03
C PRO A 25 2.17 -5.68 -6.80
N CYS A 26 1.28 -5.48 -5.83
CA CYS A 26 0.77 -4.18 -5.41
C CYS A 26 1.40 -3.71 -4.11
N TYR A 27 1.51 -2.39 -3.97
CA TYR A 27 1.88 -1.70 -2.74
C TYR A 27 0.99 -0.50 -2.48
N PHE A 28 1.04 0.02 -1.26
CA PHE A 28 0.33 1.23 -0.86
C PHE A 28 1.27 2.41 -0.72
N ILE A 29 0.77 3.60 -1.04
CA ILE A 29 1.46 4.88 -0.89
C ILE A 29 0.79 5.66 0.23
N THR A 30 1.58 6.11 1.19
CA THR A 30 1.13 6.94 2.32
C THR A 30 1.24 8.43 1.98
N SER A 31 0.57 9.28 2.78
CA SER A 31 0.48 10.73 2.52
C SER A 31 1.81 11.49 2.63
N ASP A 32 2.79 10.88 3.29
CA ASP A 32 4.18 11.32 3.42
C ASP A 32 5.09 10.78 2.30
N CYS A 33 4.51 10.20 1.24
CA CYS A 33 5.20 9.65 0.08
C CYS A 33 6.03 8.38 0.35
N GLU A 34 5.79 7.71 1.48
CA GLU A 34 6.41 6.43 1.81
C GLU A 34 5.63 5.24 1.22
N THR A 35 6.30 4.09 1.18
CA THR A 35 5.77 2.84 0.63
C THR A 35 5.42 1.83 1.72
N LEU A 36 4.22 1.25 1.64
CA LEU A 36 3.72 0.28 2.59
C LEU A 36 3.34 -1.02 1.87
N SER A 37 3.86 -2.15 2.36
CA SER A 37 3.50 -3.46 1.79
C SER A 37 2.06 -3.84 2.09
N PHE A 38 1.49 -4.71 1.26
CA PHE A 38 0.13 -5.20 1.45
C PHE A 38 -0.05 -5.94 2.79
N GLU A 39 0.96 -6.72 3.21
CA GLU A 39 0.98 -7.39 4.51
C GLU A 39 0.88 -6.38 5.66
N ALA A 40 1.75 -5.37 5.68
CA ALA A 40 1.77 -4.35 6.72
C ALA A 40 0.47 -3.53 6.76
N ALA A 41 -0.09 -3.19 5.59
CA ALA A 41 -1.37 -2.49 5.50
C ALA A 41 -2.54 -3.32 6.03
N LYS A 42 -2.53 -4.63 5.80
CA LYS A 42 -3.57 -5.56 6.29
C LYS A 42 -3.48 -5.78 7.79
N GLU A 43 -2.29 -6.00 8.32
CA GLU A 43 -2.04 -6.18 9.76
C GLU A 43 -2.42 -4.93 10.55
N ASN A 44 -2.11 -3.75 10.01
CA ASN A 44 -2.37 -2.45 10.64
C ASN A 44 -3.62 -1.76 10.09
N ALA A 45 -4.56 -2.52 9.52
CA ALA A 45 -5.73 -1.95 8.84
C ALA A 45 -6.58 -1.05 9.74
N GLY A 46 -6.60 -1.27 11.06
CA GLY A 46 -7.25 -0.38 12.02
C GLY A 46 -6.65 1.03 12.00
N LEU A 47 -5.31 1.13 12.13
CA LEU A 47 -4.58 2.40 12.14
C LEU A 47 -4.73 3.16 10.82
N VAL A 48 -4.66 2.44 9.69
CA VAL A 48 -4.85 3.04 8.36
C VAL A 48 -6.27 3.60 8.21
N ARG A 49 -7.29 2.86 8.64
CA ARG A 49 -8.67 3.33 8.60
C ARG A 49 -8.88 4.57 9.45
N ASP A 50 -8.38 4.56 10.69
CA ASP A 50 -8.47 5.68 11.60
C ASP A 50 -7.77 6.92 11.03
N ALA A 51 -6.58 6.74 10.44
CA ALA A 51 -5.84 7.83 9.78
C ALA A 51 -6.58 8.41 8.56
N ILE A 52 -7.25 7.57 7.76
CA ILE A 52 -8.09 8.03 6.63
C ILE A 52 -9.31 8.80 7.15
N ILE A 53 -10.01 8.30 8.18
CA ILE A 53 -11.20 8.94 8.76
C ILE A 53 -10.84 10.29 9.38
N ALA A 54 -9.78 10.32 10.19
CA ALA A 54 -9.31 11.52 10.87
C ALA A 54 -8.65 12.52 9.90
N ASN A 55 -8.44 12.14 8.64
CA ASN A 55 -7.69 12.90 7.66
C ASN A 55 -6.29 13.28 8.21
N ASP A 56 -5.65 12.31 8.87
CA ASP A 56 -4.37 12.50 9.54
C ASP A 56 -3.27 12.92 8.55
N LYS A 57 -2.44 13.86 8.95
CA LYS A 57 -1.34 14.43 8.14
C LYS A 57 0.03 14.13 8.71
N HIS A 58 0.11 13.52 9.89
CA HIS A 58 1.35 13.46 10.66
C HIS A 58 1.67 12.06 11.21
N GLY A 59 0.70 11.16 11.33
CA GLY A 59 0.93 9.82 11.88
C GLY A 59 1.48 8.78 10.90
N GLY A 60 1.68 9.12 9.62
CA GLY A 60 2.29 8.23 8.61
C GLY A 60 1.41 7.08 8.11
N TRP A 61 0.28 6.80 8.77
CA TRP A 61 -0.60 5.67 8.41
C TRP A 61 -1.62 6.00 7.31
N LYS A 62 -1.79 7.27 6.96
CA LYS A 62 -2.79 7.67 5.97
C LYS A 62 -2.36 7.24 4.57
N VAL A 63 -2.96 6.17 4.08
CA VAL A 63 -2.80 5.70 2.69
C VAL A 63 -3.60 6.61 1.75
N ILE A 64 -2.97 7.02 0.65
CA ILE A 64 -3.57 7.87 -0.40
C ILE A 64 -3.75 7.14 -1.73
N ALA A 65 -2.99 6.07 -1.97
CA ALA A 65 -3.09 5.29 -3.21
C ALA A 65 -2.59 3.85 -3.02
N MET A 66 -2.98 3.00 -3.96
CA MET A 66 -2.40 1.68 -4.21
C MET A 66 -1.86 1.64 -5.63
N ASP A 67 -0.64 1.18 -5.82
CA ASP A 67 -0.01 1.09 -7.14
C ASP A 67 0.74 -0.23 -7.32
N ILE A 68 1.23 -0.47 -8.53
CA ILE A 68 1.94 -1.69 -8.92
C ILE A 68 3.43 -1.40 -8.89
N ASN A 69 4.20 -2.28 -8.25
CA ASN A 69 5.65 -2.19 -8.35
C ASN A 69 6.09 -2.83 -9.66
N TRP A 70 6.30 -2.02 -10.69
CA TRP A 70 6.68 -2.53 -12.02
C TRP A 70 8.13 -2.99 -12.09
N GLU A 71 9.10 -2.18 -11.66
CA GLU A 71 10.53 -2.41 -11.93
C GLU A 71 11.43 -2.19 -10.71
N ASP A 72 10.89 -1.67 -9.60
CA ASP A 72 11.72 -1.28 -8.46
C ASP A 72 12.04 -2.47 -7.56
N ALA A 73 13.16 -3.12 -7.83
CA ALA A 73 13.69 -4.22 -7.02
C ALA A 73 14.17 -3.76 -5.62
N ASN A 74 14.38 -2.47 -5.40
CA ASN A 74 14.87 -1.92 -4.13
C ASN A 74 13.75 -1.33 -3.26
N MET A 75 12.50 -1.41 -3.72
CA MET A 75 11.37 -0.90 -2.96
C MET A 75 11.24 -1.68 -1.64
N VAL A 76 11.14 -0.94 -0.54
CA VAL A 76 11.01 -1.51 0.81
C VAL A 76 9.79 -0.96 1.52
N CYS A 77 9.20 -1.79 2.38
CA CYS A 77 8.12 -1.35 3.25
C CYS A 77 8.68 -0.51 4.40
N VAL A 78 8.20 0.73 4.54
CA VAL A 78 8.65 1.66 5.59
C VAL A 78 8.41 1.10 7.01
N HIS A 79 7.37 0.28 7.17
CA HIS A 79 7.00 -0.27 8.49
C HIS A 79 7.79 -1.53 8.85
N SER A 80 7.89 -2.49 7.94
CA SER A 80 8.51 -3.80 8.22
C SER A 80 9.96 -3.90 7.79
N GLY A 81 10.45 -2.99 6.96
CA GLY A 81 11.78 -3.03 6.35
C GLY A 81 11.96 -4.15 5.31
N LYS A 82 10.92 -4.95 5.04
CA LYS A 82 10.96 -6.03 4.04
C LYS A 82 10.91 -5.43 2.63
N SER A 83 11.58 -6.07 1.68
CA SER A 83 11.46 -5.74 0.25
C SER A 83 10.04 -6.00 -0.24
N ILE A 84 9.57 -5.14 -1.13
CA ILE A 84 8.31 -5.25 -1.86
C ILE A 84 8.64 -5.82 -3.24
N GLU A 85 8.02 -6.95 -3.58
CA GLU A 85 8.23 -7.62 -4.87
C GLU A 85 7.94 -6.67 -6.05
N SER A 86 8.73 -6.79 -7.12
CA SER A 86 8.54 -6.07 -8.38
C SER A 86 8.14 -7.03 -9.49
N ALA A 87 7.33 -6.56 -10.44
CA ALA A 87 6.88 -7.37 -11.57
C ALA A 87 8.01 -7.75 -12.54
N TYR A 88 8.93 -6.83 -12.76
CA TYR A 88 10.00 -6.91 -13.75
C TYR A 88 11.37 -6.48 -13.22
N GLY A 89 11.51 -6.20 -11.91
CA GLY A 89 12.81 -5.86 -11.35
C GLY A 89 13.73 -7.08 -11.33
N GLU A 90 14.98 -6.88 -11.74
CA GLU A 90 16.00 -7.95 -11.70
C GLU A 90 16.29 -8.31 -10.23
N HIS A 91 16.28 -9.62 -9.93
CA HIS A 91 16.58 -10.19 -8.61
C HIS A 91 18.05 -10.60 -8.48
#